data_AF-A0AAD7JPN9-F1
#
_entry.id   AF-A0AAD7JPN9-F1
#
_cell.length_a   1.000
_cell.length_b   1.000
_cell.length_c   1.000
_cell.angle_alpha   90.00
_cell.angle_beta   90.00
_cell.angle_gamma   90.00
#
_symmetry.space_group_name_H-M   'P 1'
#
loop_
_entity.id
_entity.type
_entity.pdbx_description
1 polymer ?
#
loop_
_entity_poly.entity_id
_entity_poly.type
_entity_poly.pdbx_seq_one_letter_code
_entity_poly.pdbx_strand_id
1 'polypeptide(L)'
;MLRFPLPLPVPRHLLAWSFSSTWPRHESHFDTHHFVQRLEHEGLNRAQVEGIMSAMAEVIDESIRNMTSNMDTKADQKKHHYTQQVDVAQIKSELQLMEKNDLRLREEITCTQAGVRLDLNLEKGRLREEGSGQELKIKEVDTRIEQEIAGLRTAIQASKATTLQYLVGFVTGCSALLMAYLRFRV
;
A
#
# COMPACT_ATOMS: atom_id res chain seq x y z
N MET A 1 -18.15 11.90 15.85
CA MET A 1 -19.59 11.89 15.51
C MET A 1 -19.75 11.16 14.18
N LEU A 2 -20.12 9.89 14.22
CA LEU A 2 -20.23 9.01 13.04
C LEU A 2 -21.57 9.25 12.33
N ARG A 3 -21.51 9.59 11.05
CA ARG A 3 -22.65 9.91 10.19
C ARG A 3 -23.07 8.62 9.47
N PHE A 4 -24.25 8.09 9.79
CA PHE A 4 -24.85 6.96 9.08
C PHE A 4 -25.17 7.36 7.62
N PRO A 5 -24.95 6.47 6.62
CA PRO A 5 -25.35 6.75 5.25
C PRO A 5 -26.86 6.52 5.08
N LEU A 6 -27.49 7.40 4.29
CA LEU A 6 -28.91 7.37 3.92
C LEU A 6 -29.23 6.12 3.08
N PRO A 7 -30.39 5.45 3.26
CA PRO A 7 -30.77 4.34 2.40
C PRO A 7 -31.16 4.83 0.99
N LEU A 8 -30.72 4.09 -0.03
CA LEU A 8 -31.03 4.35 -1.44
C LEU A 8 -32.53 4.13 -1.74
N PRO A 9 -33.11 4.83 -2.76
CA PRO A 9 -34.52 4.70 -3.08
C PRO A 9 -34.81 3.37 -3.79
N VAL A 10 -35.70 2.57 -3.21
CA VAL A 10 -36.15 1.29 -3.76
C VAL A 10 -37.21 1.54 -4.86
N PRO A 11 -37.10 0.93 -6.05
CA PRO A 11 -38.09 1.09 -7.13
C PRO A 11 -39.48 0.56 -6.75
N ARG A 12 -40.53 1.36 -6.98
CA ARG A 12 -41.94 1.07 -6.61
C ARG A 12 -42.64 -0.08 -7.37
N HIS A 13 -41.94 -0.83 -8.23
CA HIS A 13 -42.55 -1.93 -8.99
C HIS A 13 -42.42 -3.31 -8.32
N LEU A 14 -41.87 -3.38 -7.11
CA LEU A 14 -41.73 -4.62 -6.33
C LEU A 14 -42.59 -4.63 -5.05
N LEU A 15 -43.68 -3.87 -5.02
CA LEU A 15 -44.68 -3.91 -3.95
C LEU A 15 -45.85 -4.81 -4.36
N ALA A 16 -45.62 -6.12 -4.40
CA ALA A 16 -46.69 -7.12 -4.24
C ALA A 16 -46.10 -8.54 -4.18
N TRP A 17 -45.26 -8.82 -3.18
CA TRP A 17 -45.21 -10.18 -2.68
C TRP A 17 -45.76 -10.21 -1.26
N SER A 18 -47.07 -10.35 -1.20
CA SER A 18 -47.77 -10.88 -0.04
C SER A 18 -47.15 -12.23 0.26
N PHE A 19 -46.29 -12.31 1.28
CA PHE A 19 -45.78 -13.57 1.80
C PHE A 19 -46.97 -14.29 2.45
N SER A 20 -47.68 -15.09 1.65
CA SER A 20 -48.67 -16.02 2.17
C SER A 20 -47.90 -17.21 2.74
N SER A 21 -47.59 -17.14 4.02
CA SER A 21 -47.23 -18.33 4.80
C SER A 21 -48.49 -19.17 4.94
N THR A 22 -48.77 -20.04 3.97
CA THR A 22 -49.69 -21.15 4.21
C THR A 22 -48.98 -22.14 5.11
N TRP A 23 -49.15 -21.97 6.42
CA TRP A 23 -48.84 -23.00 7.39
C TRP A 23 -49.56 -24.29 6.96
N PRO A 24 -48.91 -25.46 6.97
CA PRO A 24 -49.61 -26.70 6.77
C PRO A 24 -50.54 -26.89 7.97
N ARG A 25 -51.83 -26.56 7.81
CA ARG A 25 -52.86 -27.02 8.72
C ARG A 25 -52.95 -28.53 8.57
N HIS A 26 -52.21 -29.25 9.40
CA HIS A 26 -52.50 -30.65 9.62
C HIS A 26 -53.56 -30.74 10.72
N GLU A 27 -54.82 -30.49 10.36
CA GLU A 27 -55.95 -30.93 11.19
C GLU A 27 -56.08 -32.45 11.02
N SER A 28 -55.20 -33.20 11.70
CA SER A 28 -55.35 -34.65 11.85
C SER A 28 -56.38 -34.92 12.93
N HIS A 29 -57.66 -34.74 12.60
CA HIS A 29 -58.76 -35.25 13.41
C HIS A 29 -58.87 -36.77 13.15
N PHE A 30 -58.02 -37.55 13.81
CA PHE A 30 -58.18 -39.00 13.80
C PHE A 30 -59.30 -39.37 14.78
N ASP A 31 -60.46 -39.74 14.26
CA ASP A 31 -61.60 -40.17 15.06
C ASP A 31 -61.40 -41.61 15.53
N THR A 32 -60.69 -41.74 16.65
CA THR A 32 -60.41 -42.99 17.35
C THR A 32 -61.69 -43.78 17.63
N HIS A 33 -62.81 -43.11 17.92
CA HIS A 33 -64.06 -43.77 18.30
C HIS A 33 -64.77 -44.40 17.10
N HIS A 34 -64.88 -43.67 15.99
CA HIS A 34 -65.52 -44.19 14.78
C HIS A 34 -64.73 -45.35 14.15
N PHE A 35 -63.40 -45.34 14.29
CA PHE A 35 -62.56 -46.43 13.80
C PHE A 35 -62.68 -47.70 14.66
N VAL A 36 -62.73 -47.54 15.97
CA VAL A 36 -62.97 -48.64 16.93
C VAL A 36 -64.32 -49.32 16.69
N GLN A 37 -65.40 -48.54 16.52
CA GLN A 37 -66.74 -49.08 16.23
C GLN A 37 -66.77 -49.90 14.93
N ARG A 38 -65.99 -49.49 13.93
CA ARG A 38 -65.91 -50.18 12.65
C ARG A 38 -65.19 -51.52 12.78
N LEU A 39 -64.10 -51.57 13.54
CA LEU A 39 -63.35 -52.80 13.81
C LEU A 39 -64.16 -53.80 14.65
N GLU A 40 -64.95 -53.32 15.60
CA GLU A 40 -65.85 -54.17 16.38
C GLU A 40 -66.99 -54.75 15.51
N HIS A 41 -67.51 -53.97 14.56
CA HIS A 41 -68.51 -54.43 13.60
C HIS A 41 -67.96 -55.46 12.60
N GLU A 42 -66.66 -55.41 12.29
CA GLU A 42 -65.93 -56.40 11.47
C GLU A 42 -65.61 -57.69 12.25
N GLY A 43 -66.11 -57.83 13.48
CA GLY A 43 -66.03 -59.06 14.28
C GLY A 43 -64.79 -59.17 15.18
N LEU A 44 -64.01 -58.09 15.35
CA LEU A 44 -62.89 -58.07 16.29
C LEU A 44 -63.37 -57.83 17.72
N ASN A 45 -62.76 -58.55 18.67
CA ASN A 45 -62.96 -58.31 20.10
C ASN A 45 -62.27 -57.01 20.52
N ARG A 46 -62.87 -56.28 21.48
CA ARG A 46 -62.35 -55.05 22.08
C ARG A 46 -60.84 -55.06 22.36
N ALA A 47 -60.29 -56.14 22.91
CA ALA A 47 -58.87 -56.26 23.23
C ALA A 47 -57.97 -56.30 21.97
N GLN A 48 -58.46 -56.88 20.87
CA GLN A 48 -57.74 -56.88 19.58
C GLN A 48 -57.78 -55.50 18.94
N VAL A 49 -58.93 -54.83 19.03
CA VAL A 49 -59.11 -53.46 18.54
C VAL A 49 -58.22 -52.49 19.31
N GLU A 50 -58.15 -52.63 20.63
CA GLU A 50 -57.26 -51.83 21.48
C GLU A 50 -55.78 -52.01 21.11
N GLY A 51 -55.33 -53.24 20.85
CA GLY A 51 -53.97 -53.51 20.38
C GLY A 51 -53.66 -52.88 19.01
N ILE A 52 -54.60 -52.96 18.05
CA ILE A 52 -54.46 -52.32 16.73
C ILE A 52 -54.39 -50.80 16.87
N MET A 53 -55.25 -50.22 17.72
CA MET A 53 -55.27 -48.78 17.96
C MET A 53 -54.02 -48.27 18.65
N SER A 54 -53.47 -49.05 19.58
CA SER A 54 -52.20 -48.74 20.22
C SER A 54 -51.07 -48.71 19.20
N ALA A 55 -50.97 -49.72 18.33
CA ALA A 55 -49.96 -49.78 17.28
C ALA A 55 -50.11 -48.63 16.26
N MET A 56 -51.34 -48.26 15.90
CA MET A 56 -51.59 -47.12 15.01
C MET A 56 -51.22 -45.77 15.64
N ALA A 57 -51.51 -45.58 16.94
CA ALA A 57 -51.13 -44.39 17.67
C ALA A 57 -49.59 -44.23 17.69
N GLU A 58 -48.86 -45.32 17.92
CA GLU A 58 -47.38 -45.33 17.87
C GLU A 58 -46.84 -44.96 16.49
N VAL A 59 -47.41 -45.50 15.41
CA VAL A 59 -46.99 -45.17 14.03
C VAL A 59 -47.30 -43.72 13.66
N ILE A 60 -48.45 -43.18 14.09
CA ILE A 60 -48.82 -41.78 13.85
C ILE A 60 -47.90 -40.84 14.62
N ASP A 61 -47.64 -41.14 15.88
CA ASP A 61 -46.75 -40.37 16.75
C ASP A 61 -45.30 -40.39 16.21
N GLU A 62 -44.84 -41.54 15.73
CA GLU A 62 -43.56 -41.67 15.05
C GLU A 62 -43.52 -40.90 13.72
N SER A 63 -44.61 -40.92 12.94
CA SER A 63 -44.70 -40.14 11.70
C SER A 63 -44.66 -38.63 11.96
N ILE A 64 -45.35 -38.15 12.99
CA ILE A 64 -45.34 -36.73 13.39
C ILE A 64 -43.93 -36.33 13.85
N ARG A 65 -43.28 -37.16 14.68
CA ARG A 65 -41.89 -36.92 15.11
C ARG A 65 -40.90 -36.93 13.94
N ASN A 66 -40.99 -37.91 13.05
CA ASN A 66 -40.09 -38.05 11.91
C ASN A 66 -40.28 -36.90 10.91
N MET A 67 -41.51 -36.44 10.70
CA MET A 67 -41.80 -35.27 9.86
C MET A 67 -41.26 -33.98 10.48
N THR A 68 -41.49 -33.78 11.78
CA THR A 68 -41.00 -32.61 12.53
C THR A 68 -39.45 -32.58 12.52
N SER A 69 -38.81 -33.71 12.85
CA SER A 69 -37.35 -33.85 12.87
C SER A 69 -36.70 -33.66 11.49
N ASN A 70 -37.25 -34.27 10.44
CA ASN A 70 -36.71 -34.13 9.08
C ASN A 70 -36.95 -32.73 8.47
N MET A 71 -38.05 -32.06 8.86
CA MET A 71 -38.32 -30.71 8.38
C MET A 71 -37.39 -29.68 9.06
N ASP A 72 -37.21 -29.77 10.38
CA ASP A 72 -36.37 -28.86 11.14
C ASP A 72 -34.89 -29.00 10.76
N THR A 73 -34.39 -30.23 10.60
CA THR A 73 -33.01 -30.48 10.13
C THR A 73 -32.78 -29.96 8.71
N LYS A 74 -33.75 -30.13 7.80
CA LYS A 74 -33.64 -29.63 6.42
C LYS A 74 -33.72 -28.10 6.35
N ALA A 75 -34.48 -27.46 7.25
CA ALA A 75 -34.54 -26.02 7.36
C ALA A 75 -33.20 -25.44 7.87
N ASP A 76 -32.65 -26.02 8.93
CA ASP A 76 -31.33 -25.63 9.46
C ASP A 76 -30.21 -25.91 8.46
N GLN A 77 -30.25 -27.04 7.75
CA GLN A 77 -29.27 -27.35 6.70
C GLN A 77 -29.28 -26.30 5.58
N LYS A 78 -30.47 -25.87 5.12
CA LYS A 78 -30.59 -24.81 4.11
C LYS A 78 -30.06 -23.48 4.63
N LYS A 79 -30.32 -23.15 5.89
CA LYS A 79 -29.79 -21.95 6.54
C LYS A 79 -28.26 -22.00 6.61
N HIS A 80 -27.68 -23.11 7.05
CA HIS A 80 -26.22 -23.31 7.06
C HIS A 80 -25.62 -23.14 5.67
N HIS A 81 -26.24 -23.75 4.65
CA HIS A 81 -25.81 -23.61 3.26
C HIS A 81 -25.94 -22.17 2.73
N TYR A 82 -26.95 -21.42 3.17
CA TYR A 82 -27.09 -20.00 2.82
C TYR A 82 -26.00 -19.15 3.48
N THR A 83 -25.77 -19.32 4.79
CA THR A 83 -24.69 -18.63 5.50
C THR A 83 -23.34 -18.91 4.87
N GLN A 84 -23.03 -20.18 4.56
CA GLN A 84 -21.79 -20.54 3.88
C GLN A 84 -21.63 -19.86 2.52
N GLN A 85 -22.70 -19.77 1.71
CA GLN A 85 -22.63 -19.08 0.43
C GLN A 85 -22.34 -17.58 0.59
N VAL A 86 -22.92 -16.94 1.62
CA VAL A 86 -22.64 -15.54 1.94
C VAL A 86 -21.18 -15.37 2.35
N ASP A 87 -20.67 -16.24 3.22
CA ASP A 87 -19.28 -16.20 3.69
C ASP A 87 -18.28 -16.38 2.53
N VAL A 88 -18.57 -17.33 1.63
CA VAL A 88 -17.76 -17.55 0.42
C VAL A 88 -17.78 -16.33 -0.50
N ALA A 89 -18.95 -15.69 -0.68
CA ALA A 89 -19.05 -14.49 -1.49
C ALA A 89 -18.26 -13.32 -0.88
N GLN A 90 -18.30 -13.17 0.45
CA GLN A 90 -17.52 -12.17 1.16
C GLN A 90 -16.01 -12.41 1.00
N ILE A 91 -15.52 -13.62 1.27
CA ILE A 91 -14.11 -13.97 1.14
C ILE A 91 -13.62 -13.72 -0.30
N LYS A 92 -14.45 -14.07 -1.29
CA LYS A 92 -14.12 -13.80 -2.70
C LYS A 92 -14.00 -12.30 -2.99
N SER A 93 -14.89 -11.47 -2.44
CA SER A 93 -14.82 -10.02 -2.59
C SER A 93 -13.59 -9.43 -1.91
N GLU A 94 -13.25 -9.90 -0.70
CA GLU A 94 -12.05 -9.47 0.02
C GLU A 94 -10.76 -9.86 -0.72
N LEU A 95 -10.70 -11.08 -1.26
CA LEU A 95 -9.59 -11.54 -2.10
C LEU A 95 -9.40 -10.67 -3.34
N GLN A 96 -10.49 -10.38 -4.06
CA GLN A 96 -10.45 -9.51 -5.24
C GLN A 96 -10.00 -8.09 -4.90
N LEU A 97 -10.40 -7.56 -3.74
CA LEU A 97 -9.93 -6.26 -3.27
C LEU A 97 -8.43 -6.30 -2.96
N MET A 98 -7.97 -7.37 -2.33
CA MET A 98 -6.56 -7.56 -2.01
C MET A 98 -5.68 -7.68 -3.26
N GLU A 99 -6.12 -8.43 -4.28
CA GLU A 99 -5.44 -8.52 -5.59
C GLU A 99 -5.34 -7.15 -6.26
N LYS A 100 -6.42 -6.36 -6.27
CA LYS A 100 -6.39 -5.00 -6.82
C LYS A 100 -5.43 -4.10 -6.05
N ASN A 101 -5.37 -4.22 -4.73
CA ASN A 101 -4.44 -3.44 -3.91
C ASN A 101 -2.99 -3.87 -4.18
N ASP A 102 -2.69 -5.16 -4.32
CA ASP A 102 -1.35 -5.64 -4.67
C ASP A 102 -0.88 -5.09 -6.02
N LEU A 103 -1.74 -5.10 -7.03
CA LEU A 103 -1.43 -4.51 -8.34
C LEU A 103 -1.13 -3.01 -8.24
N ARG A 104 -1.97 -2.26 -7.52
CA ARG A 104 -1.74 -0.82 -7.31
C ARG A 104 -0.43 -0.54 -6.58
N LEU A 105 -0.12 -1.32 -5.55
CA LEU A 105 1.14 -1.17 -4.81
C LEU A 105 2.34 -1.47 -5.70
N ARG A 106 2.28 -2.49 -6.56
CA ARG A 106 3.34 -2.78 -7.53
C ARG A 106 3.55 -1.65 -8.53
N GLU A 107 2.48 -1.06 -9.03
CA GLU A 107 2.54 0.10 -9.93
C GLU A 107 3.16 1.33 -9.23
N GLU A 108 2.73 1.62 -8.00
CA GLU A 108 3.30 2.71 -7.19
C GLU A 108 4.79 2.49 -6.89
N ILE A 109 5.20 1.27 -6.53
CA ILE A 109 6.62 0.92 -6.35
C ILE A 109 7.41 1.13 -7.63
N THR A 110 6.86 0.71 -8.78
CA THR A 110 7.53 0.85 -10.08
C THR A 110 7.68 2.33 -10.45
N CYS A 111 6.63 3.14 -10.26
CA CYS A 111 6.68 4.57 -10.54
C CYS A 111 7.65 5.31 -9.60
N THR A 112 7.59 5.04 -8.29
CA THR A 112 8.49 5.65 -7.31
C THR A 112 9.94 5.26 -7.56
N GLN A 113 10.22 4.00 -7.90
CA GLN A 113 11.56 3.54 -8.27
C GLN A 113 12.08 4.24 -9.54
N ALA A 114 11.23 4.42 -10.55
CA ALA A 114 11.60 5.17 -11.76
C ALA A 114 11.92 6.64 -11.44
N GLY A 115 11.11 7.28 -10.56
CA GLY A 115 11.36 8.63 -10.06
C GLY A 115 12.71 8.75 -9.35
N VAL A 116 12.97 7.89 -8.36
CA VAL A 116 14.24 7.89 -7.63
C VAL A 116 15.44 7.67 -8.55
N ARG A 117 15.32 6.78 -9.55
CA ARG A 117 16.40 6.57 -10.53
C ARG A 117 16.65 7.81 -11.39
N LEU A 118 15.61 8.54 -11.77
CA LEU A 118 15.75 9.79 -12.51
C LEU A 118 16.41 10.85 -11.64
N ASP A 119 15.94 11.03 -10.41
CA ASP A 119 16.50 11.99 -9.46
C ASP A 119 17.99 11.76 -9.23
N LEU A 120 18.39 10.51 -9.01
CA LEU A 120 19.80 10.13 -8.87
C LEU A 120 20.62 10.43 -10.12
N ASN A 121 20.06 10.21 -11.32
CA ASN A 121 20.77 10.50 -12.57
C ASN A 121 20.93 12.01 -12.78
N LEU A 122 19.91 12.80 -12.48
CA LEU A 122 19.97 14.26 -12.56
C LEU A 122 21.00 14.81 -11.56
N GLU A 123 20.95 14.33 -10.31
CA GLU A 123 21.88 14.75 -9.27
C GLU A 123 23.32 14.33 -9.56
N LYS A 124 23.53 13.13 -10.10
CA LYS A 124 24.84 12.69 -10.59
C LYS A 124 25.35 13.57 -11.73
N GLY A 125 24.46 13.99 -12.63
CA GLY A 125 24.76 14.96 -13.69
C GLY A 125 25.22 16.29 -13.11
N ARG A 126 24.45 16.85 -12.18
CA ARG A 126 24.74 18.10 -11.47
C ARG A 126 26.08 18.06 -10.75
N LEU A 127 26.34 17.01 -9.97
CA LEU A 127 27.61 16.83 -9.25
C LEU A 127 28.80 16.76 -10.20
N ARG A 128 28.65 16.16 -11.38
CA ARG A 128 29.71 16.13 -12.39
C ARG A 128 30.00 17.52 -12.94
N GLU A 129 28.96 18.28 -13.28
CA GLU A 129 29.11 19.66 -13.78
C GLU A 129 29.73 20.58 -12.73
N GLU A 130 29.27 20.49 -11.48
CA GLU A 130 29.84 21.24 -10.36
C GLU A 130 31.30 20.83 -10.09
N GLY A 131 31.61 19.54 -10.15
CA GLY A 131 32.98 19.03 -10.02
C GLY A 131 33.89 19.57 -11.12
N SER A 132 33.47 19.53 -12.39
CA SER A 132 34.22 20.12 -13.50
C SER A 132 34.35 21.65 -13.36
N GLY A 133 33.32 22.34 -12.87
CA GLY A 133 33.37 23.78 -12.60
C GLY A 133 34.37 24.14 -11.49
N GLN A 134 34.44 23.34 -10.43
CA GLN A 134 35.45 23.52 -9.37
C GLN A 134 36.87 23.26 -9.89
N GLU A 135 37.06 22.23 -10.71
CA GLU A 135 38.36 21.92 -11.31
C GLU A 135 38.88 23.09 -12.16
N LEU A 136 38.01 23.75 -12.93
CA LEU A 136 38.37 24.94 -13.70
C LEU A 136 38.76 26.11 -12.79
N LYS A 137 37.99 26.38 -11.73
CA LYS A 137 38.32 27.44 -10.75
C LYS A 137 39.66 27.20 -10.07
N ILE A 138 39.97 25.94 -9.74
CA ILE A 138 41.26 25.57 -9.15
C ILE A 138 42.38 25.85 -10.15
N LYS A 139 42.24 25.44 -11.42
CA LYS A 139 43.23 25.71 -12.46
C LYS A 139 43.44 27.20 -12.70
N GLU A 140 42.38 27.99 -12.72
CA GLU A 140 42.47 29.44 -12.85
C GLU A 140 43.26 30.06 -11.70
N VAL A 141 42.94 29.71 -10.45
CA VAL A 141 43.67 30.18 -9.27
C VAL A 141 45.13 29.75 -9.31
N ASP A 142 45.42 28.51 -9.72
CA ASP A 142 46.79 27.99 -9.85
C ASP A 142 47.59 28.79 -10.89
N THR A 143 47.01 29.05 -12.07
CA THR A 143 47.66 29.90 -13.09
C THR A 143 47.89 31.32 -12.61
N ARG A 144 46.98 31.88 -11.81
CA ARG A 144 47.12 33.23 -11.25
C ARG A 144 48.24 33.28 -10.22
N ILE A 145 48.37 32.26 -9.36
CA ILE A 145 49.46 32.16 -8.39
C ILE A 145 50.80 32.10 -9.12
N GLU A 146 50.91 31.27 -10.17
CA GLU A 146 52.13 31.19 -10.98
C GLU A 146 52.51 32.54 -11.62
N GLN A 147 51.52 33.29 -12.12
CA GLN A 147 51.74 34.64 -12.63
C GLN A 147 52.22 35.61 -11.55
N GLU A 148 51.61 35.59 -10.36
CA GLU A 148 52.02 36.44 -9.23
C GLU A 148 53.45 36.10 -8.77
N ILE A 149 53.83 34.81 -8.74
CA ILE A 149 55.19 34.36 -8.43
C ILE A 149 56.19 34.86 -9.48
N ALA A 150 55.89 34.71 -10.78
CA ALA A 150 56.74 35.22 -11.85
C ALA A 150 56.90 36.75 -11.77
N GLY A 151 55.81 37.46 -11.50
CA GLY A 151 55.80 38.91 -11.26
C GLY A 151 56.73 39.30 -10.11
N LEU A 152 56.58 38.67 -8.94
CA LEU A 152 57.46 38.93 -7.79
C LEU A 152 58.93 38.65 -8.11
N ARG A 153 59.22 37.57 -8.84
CA ARG A 153 60.59 37.22 -9.24
C ARG A 153 61.22 38.30 -10.12
N THR A 154 60.50 38.80 -11.12
CA THR A 154 60.99 39.87 -12.01
C THR A 154 61.20 41.19 -11.26
N ALA A 155 60.27 41.55 -10.37
CA ALA A 155 60.41 42.74 -9.52
C ALA A 155 61.65 42.69 -8.63
N ILE A 156 61.93 41.52 -8.03
CA ILE A 156 63.15 41.30 -7.24
C ILE A 156 64.41 41.42 -8.11
N GLN A 157 64.42 40.85 -9.32
CA GLN A 157 65.57 40.97 -10.23
C GLN A 157 65.83 42.42 -10.64
N ALA A 158 64.78 43.19 -10.92
CA ALA A 158 64.89 44.62 -11.21
C ALA A 158 65.45 45.40 -10.02
N SER A 159 64.93 45.18 -8.81
CA SER A 159 65.43 45.82 -7.58
C SER A 159 66.91 45.53 -7.32
N LYS A 160 67.35 44.27 -7.53
CA LYS A 160 68.76 43.89 -7.47
C LYS A 160 69.61 44.65 -8.49
N ALA A 161 69.15 44.77 -9.73
CA ALA A 161 69.86 45.50 -10.78
C ALA A 161 69.99 47.00 -10.46
N THR A 162 68.91 47.63 -10.00
CA THR A 162 68.92 49.03 -9.55
C THR A 162 69.91 49.24 -8.39
N THR A 163 69.96 48.30 -7.44
CA THR A 163 70.91 48.34 -6.31
C THR A 163 72.36 48.29 -6.80
N LEU A 164 72.67 47.42 -7.76
CA LEU A 164 74.00 47.35 -8.37
C LEU A 164 74.35 48.63 -9.14
N GLN A 165 73.40 49.21 -9.88
CA GLN A 165 73.61 50.48 -10.59
C GLN A 165 73.97 51.62 -9.63
N TYR A 166 73.28 51.73 -8.48
CA TYR A 166 73.64 52.72 -7.46
C TYR A 166 75.05 52.49 -6.91
N LEU A 167 75.42 51.24 -6.66
CA LEU A 167 76.76 50.90 -6.19
C LEU A 167 77.84 51.29 -7.20
N VAL A 168 77.64 50.97 -8.49
CA VAL A 168 78.56 51.34 -9.58
C VAL A 168 78.66 52.87 -9.71
N GLY A 169 77.53 53.58 -9.63
CA GLY A 169 77.49 55.04 -9.67
C GLY A 169 78.27 55.67 -8.51
N PHE A 170 78.11 55.14 -7.29
CA PHE A 170 78.85 55.60 -6.12
C PHE A 170 80.36 55.39 -6.28
N VAL A 171 80.80 54.19 -6.64
CA VAL A 171 82.23 53.87 -6.83
C VAL A 171 82.84 54.77 -7.91
N THR A 172 82.16 54.93 -9.04
CA THR A 172 82.62 55.79 -10.15
C THR A 172 82.72 57.25 -9.72
N GLY A 173 81.74 57.76 -8.97
CA GLY A 173 81.74 59.11 -8.43
C GLY A 173 82.92 59.35 -7.46
N CYS A 174 83.16 58.44 -6.53
CA CYS A 174 84.32 58.50 -5.64
C CYS A 174 85.64 58.47 -6.41
N SER A 175 85.78 57.59 -7.41
CA SER A 175 86.98 57.54 -8.26
C SER A 175 87.20 58.82 -9.05
N ALA A 176 86.14 59.44 -9.60
CA ALA A 176 86.23 60.70 -10.32
C ALA A 176 86.67 61.86 -9.42
N LEU A 177 86.13 61.95 -8.19
CA LEU A 177 86.54 62.95 -7.20
C LEU A 177 88.00 62.76 -6.77
N LEU A 178 88.43 61.52 -6.55
CA LEU A 178 89.82 61.22 -6.24
C LEU A 178 90.75 61.67 -7.37
N MET A 179 90.41 61.37 -8.63
CA MET A 179 91.18 61.80 -9.81
C MET A 179 91.22 63.33 -9.94
N ALA A 180 90.10 64.02 -9.69
CA ALA A 180 90.06 65.48 -9.70
C ALA A 180 90.94 66.08 -8.59
N TYR A 181 90.91 65.52 -7.39
CA TYR A 181 91.76 65.93 -6.27
C TYR A 181 93.25 65.73 -6.57
N LEU A 182 93.63 64.55 -7.09
CA LEU A 182 95.02 64.28 -7.48
C LEU A 182 95.51 65.28 -8.54
N ARG A 183 94.65 65.66 -9.49
CA ARG A 183 94.97 66.66 -10.52
C ARG A 183 95.09 68.09 -9.98
N PHE A 184 94.33 68.46 -8.95
CA PHE A 184 94.45 69.79 -8.33
C PHE A 184 95.69 69.92 -7.44
N ARG A 185 96.20 68.80 -6.91
CA ARG A 185 97.35 68.76 -6.01
C ARG A 185 98.71 68.74 -6.72
N VAL A 186 98.79 68.17 -7.93
CA VAL A 186 99.97 68.19 -8.82
C VAL A 186 100.09 69.54 -9.50
#